data_AF-A0A8B9E6M4-F1
#
_entry.id   AF-A0A8B9E6M4-F1
#
_cell.length_a   1.000
_cell.length_b   1.000
_cell.length_c   1.000
_cell.angle_alpha   90.00
_cell.angle_beta   90.00
_cell.angle_gamma   90.00
#
_symmetry.space_group_name_H-M   'P 1'
#
loop_
_entity.id
_entity.type
_entity.pdbx_description
1 polymer ?
#
loop_
_entity_poly.entity_id
_entity_poly.type
_entity_poly.pdbx_seq_one_letter_code
_entity_poly.pdbx_strand_id
1 'polypeptide(L)'
;SPVPLGPGRADGPMENGVGQEPGAPEPPPAPRPPRVRPRLVFRTQLAHGSPTGRIEGFTNVKELYGKIAEVFSISPTEILFCTLNTHKVDMQKLLGGQIGLEDFIFAHVRGETKEVEVTKTEDALGLTITDNGAGYAFIKRIKEGSIINRLQAVCVGDSIEAINDHTIVGCRHYEVARMLRELPRAQPFTLRLVQPKKAFGERGRGLSSKCPAEGRVASGKETLRLRAQGPATLQEGPSATEEEAARRVDDLLESYMGIRDSELGEDGGGDREHPDPGPLQKGRGGDAKGWGLLSGHGGRSPRSWGFTRRGWEGAH
;
A
#
# COMPACT_ATOMS: atom_id res chain seq x y z
N SER A 1 -29.91 60.20 -51.22
CA SER A 1 -30.19 61.60 -50.83
C SER A 1 -29.43 61.94 -49.55
N PRO A 2 -29.02 63.20 -49.35
CA PRO A 2 -27.64 63.59 -49.00
C PRO A 2 -27.41 64.00 -47.53
N VAL A 3 -26.13 64.26 -47.20
CA VAL A 3 -25.56 64.90 -45.99
C VAL A 3 -26.02 66.37 -45.86
N PRO A 4 -26.03 66.98 -44.65
CA PRO A 4 -24.90 67.84 -44.17
C PRO A 4 -24.64 67.70 -42.64
N LEU A 5 -23.44 67.81 -42.04
CA LEU A 5 -22.38 68.85 -41.95
C LEU A 5 -22.74 70.15 -41.18
N GLY A 6 -22.43 70.15 -39.86
CA GLY A 6 -21.88 71.24 -39.00
C GLY A 6 -22.76 72.46 -38.67
N PRO A 7 -22.26 73.49 -37.92
CA PRO A 7 -21.21 73.54 -36.88
C PRO A 7 -21.61 74.44 -35.65
N GLY A 8 -20.73 74.59 -34.63
CA GLY A 8 -20.81 75.68 -33.64
C GLY A 8 -20.07 75.40 -32.31
N ARG A 9 -18.78 75.79 -32.18
CA ARG A 9 -18.27 76.95 -31.39
C ARG A 9 -18.73 76.96 -29.92
N ALA A 10 -17.88 76.60 -28.95
CA ALA A 10 -16.76 77.35 -28.35
C ALA A 10 -17.20 78.46 -27.36
N ASP A 11 -16.96 78.22 -26.07
CA ASP A 11 -16.47 79.20 -25.08
C ASP A 11 -15.91 78.45 -23.86
N GLY A 12 -14.72 78.84 -23.39
CA GLY A 12 -13.98 78.25 -22.25
C GLY A 12 -14.47 78.75 -20.87
N PRO A 13 -13.65 78.80 -19.80
CA PRO A 13 -12.23 78.45 -19.67
C PRO A 13 -11.93 77.51 -18.46
N MET A 14 -10.63 77.26 -18.28
CA MET A 14 -9.98 76.54 -17.19
C MET A 14 -10.30 77.12 -15.79
N GLU A 15 -10.49 76.26 -14.78
CA GLU A 15 -9.93 76.52 -13.46
C GLU A 15 -9.75 75.24 -12.62
N ASN A 16 -8.50 75.06 -12.19
CA ASN A 16 -8.02 74.54 -10.91
C ASN A 16 -8.45 73.15 -10.41
N GLY A 17 -7.45 72.27 -10.38
CA GLY A 17 -7.51 70.96 -9.75
C GLY A 17 -7.67 71.03 -8.24
N VAL A 18 -8.29 69.98 -7.72
CA VAL A 18 -8.17 69.56 -6.32
C VAL A 18 -7.81 68.08 -6.35
N GLY A 19 -6.79 67.75 -5.56
CA GLY A 19 -6.03 66.51 -5.59
C GLY A 19 -6.87 65.26 -5.41
N GLN A 20 -6.48 64.25 -6.18
CA GLN A 20 -6.79 62.86 -5.93
C GLN A 20 -6.04 62.45 -4.66
N GLU A 21 -6.74 62.28 -3.53
CA GLU A 21 -6.14 61.66 -2.35
C GLU A 21 -5.80 60.20 -2.68
N PRO A 22 -4.57 59.73 -2.43
CA PRO A 22 -4.25 58.32 -2.55
C PRO A 22 -4.97 57.58 -1.42
N GLY A 23 -5.95 56.75 -1.80
CA GLY A 23 -6.62 55.82 -0.89
C GLY A 23 -5.58 55.03 -0.10
N ALA A 24 -5.70 55.08 1.21
CA ALA A 24 -4.81 54.39 2.15
C ALA A 24 -4.65 52.90 1.79
N PRO A 25 -3.45 52.32 1.97
CA PRO A 25 -3.26 50.89 1.75
C PRO A 25 -4.18 50.10 2.69
N GLU A 26 -4.98 49.22 2.09
CA GLU A 26 -5.83 48.28 2.81
C GLU A 26 -4.95 47.46 3.77
N PRO A 27 -5.33 47.33 5.06
CA PRO A 27 -4.51 46.58 6.00
C PRO A 27 -4.35 45.13 5.53
N PRO A 28 -3.17 44.51 5.76
CA PRO A 28 -2.97 43.12 5.36
C PRO A 28 -4.06 42.25 5.98
N PRO A 29 -4.59 41.26 5.23
CA PRO A 29 -5.63 40.38 5.75
C PRO A 29 -5.11 39.73 7.03
N ALA A 30 -5.90 39.83 8.09
CA ALA A 30 -5.58 39.24 9.38
C ALA A 30 -5.17 37.77 9.20
N PRO A 31 -4.16 37.28 9.96
CA PRO A 31 -3.77 35.88 9.90
C PRO A 31 -5.02 35.03 10.15
N ARG A 32 -5.37 34.20 9.15
CA ARG A 32 -6.52 33.29 9.25
C ARG A 32 -6.33 32.48 10.54
N PRO A 33 -7.35 32.37 11.40
CA PRO A 33 -7.23 31.56 12.60
C PRO A 33 -6.76 30.16 12.19
N PRO A 34 -5.82 29.54 12.94
CA PRO A 34 -5.36 28.21 12.62
C PRO A 34 -6.58 27.32 12.52
N ARG A 35 -6.82 26.74 11.33
CA ARG A 35 -7.90 25.80 11.12
C ARG A 35 -7.73 24.71 12.18
N VAL A 36 -8.62 24.69 13.18
CA VAL A 36 -8.65 23.63 14.18
C VAL A 36 -8.98 22.37 13.42
N ARG A 37 -7.96 21.58 13.06
CA ARG A 37 -8.17 20.30 12.39
C ARG A 37 -9.00 19.47 13.35
N PRO A 38 -10.20 18.99 12.95
CA PRO A 38 -10.98 18.14 13.83
C PRO A 38 -10.11 16.96 14.27
N ARG A 39 -10.08 16.69 15.58
CA ARG A 39 -9.32 15.56 16.13
C ARG A 39 -10.00 14.29 15.64
N LEU A 40 -9.35 13.58 14.73
CA LEU A 40 -9.83 12.31 14.21
C LEU A 40 -9.54 11.24 15.26
N VAL A 41 -10.60 10.79 15.92
CA VAL A 41 -10.51 9.79 16.98
C VAL A 41 -11.10 8.48 16.47
N PHE A 42 -10.28 7.45 16.41
CA PHE A 42 -10.67 6.13 15.99
C PHE A 42 -10.81 5.20 17.19
N ARG A 43 -11.71 4.22 17.06
CA ARG A 43 -11.88 3.16 18.07
C ARG A 43 -11.04 1.98 17.67
N THR A 44 -10.41 1.34 18.66
CA THR A 44 -9.57 0.17 18.40
C THR A 44 -9.76 -0.93 19.45
N GLN A 45 -9.56 -2.19 19.05
CA GLN A 45 -9.50 -3.36 19.92
C GLN A 45 -8.44 -4.33 19.42
N LEU A 46 -7.89 -5.15 20.32
CA LEU A 46 -7.12 -6.31 19.93
C LEU A 46 -8.07 -7.39 19.41
N ALA A 47 -7.73 -7.99 18.27
CA ALA A 47 -8.58 -8.96 17.57
C ALA A 47 -8.90 -10.22 18.40
N HIS A 48 -8.03 -10.58 19.34
CA HIS A 48 -8.23 -11.71 20.26
C HIS A 48 -9.10 -11.38 21.48
N GLY A 49 -9.53 -10.12 21.61
CA GLY A 49 -10.36 -9.62 22.70
C GLY A 49 -9.60 -8.66 23.62
N SER A 50 -10.08 -7.43 23.68
CA SER A 50 -9.65 -6.42 24.65
C SER A 50 -10.78 -5.41 24.90
N PRO A 51 -10.69 -4.58 25.95
CA PRO A 51 -11.49 -3.37 26.04
C PRO A 51 -11.29 -2.47 24.80
N THR A 52 -12.27 -1.60 24.52
CA THR A 52 -12.16 -0.62 23.44
C THR A 52 -11.20 0.50 23.82
N GLY A 53 -10.14 0.64 23.03
CA GLY A 53 -9.23 1.77 23.04
C GLY A 53 -9.68 2.92 22.14
N ARG A 54 -9.15 4.11 22.39
CA ARG A 54 -9.32 5.28 21.51
C ARG A 54 -7.95 5.81 21.14
N ILE A 55 -7.74 6.05 19.85
CA ILE A 55 -6.47 6.52 19.30
C ILE A 55 -6.70 7.71 18.38
N GLU A 56 -5.73 8.61 18.34
CA GLU A 56 -5.76 9.83 17.53
C GLU A 56 -4.32 10.29 17.22
N GLY A 57 -4.19 11.24 16.27
CA GLY A 57 -2.93 11.94 16.02
C GLY A 57 -1.85 11.12 15.32
N PHE A 58 -2.24 10.16 14.47
CA PHE A 58 -1.32 9.42 13.61
C PHE A 58 -1.45 9.88 12.15
N THR A 59 -0.33 9.86 11.43
CA THR A 59 -0.23 10.29 10.02
C THR A 59 0.19 9.16 9.07
N ASN A 60 0.68 8.06 9.62
CA ASN A 60 1.14 6.89 8.87
C ASN A 60 0.88 5.61 9.66
N VAL A 61 1.02 4.46 9.00
CA VAL A 61 0.76 3.14 9.60
C VAL A 61 1.68 2.84 10.78
N LYS A 62 2.94 3.31 10.74
CA LYS A 62 3.90 3.12 11.84
C LYS A 62 3.47 3.86 13.11
N GLU A 63 3.04 5.12 12.97
CA GLU A 63 2.46 5.90 14.07
C GLU A 63 1.15 5.29 14.57
N LEU A 64 0.30 4.80 13.66
CA LEU A 64 -0.92 4.09 14.02
C LEU A 64 -0.62 2.90 14.94
N TYR A 65 0.34 2.05 14.57
CA TYR A 65 0.76 0.93 15.42
C TYR A 65 1.35 1.40 16.75
N GLY A 66 2.11 2.50 16.75
CA GLY A 66 2.58 3.15 17.98
C GLY A 66 1.42 3.54 18.90
N LYS A 67 0.37 4.19 18.38
CA LYS A 67 -0.80 4.61 19.16
C LYS A 67 -1.63 3.44 19.68
N ILE A 68 -1.81 2.40 18.88
CA ILE A 68 -2.47 1.17 19.34
C ILE A 68 -1.66 0.52 20.47
N ALA A 69 -0.34 0.41 20.29
CA ALA A 69 0.57 -0.17 21.26
C ALA A 69 0.58 0.60 22.60
N GLU A 70 0.59 1.93 22.56
CA GLU A 70 0.46 2.80 23.74
C GLU A 70 -0.82 2.50 24.53
N VAL A 71 -1.98 2.42 23.85
CA VAL A 71 -3.28 2.21 24.50
C VAL A 71 -3.40 0.83 25.15
N PHE A 72 -2.82 -0.20 24.54
CA PHE A 72 -2.89 -1.57 25.04
C PHE A 72 -1.66 -1.99 25.86
N SER A 73 -0.70 -1.09 26.07
CA SER A 73 0.55 -1.38 26.80
C SER A 73 1.30 -2.60 26.25
N ILE A 74 1.37 -2.72 24.92
CA ILE A 74 2.12 -3.76 24.21
C ILE A 74 3.25 -3.12 23.39
N SER A 75 4.19 -3.93 22.87
CA SER A 75 5.17 -3.41 21.91
C SER A 75 4.53 -3.21 20.52
N PRO A 76 4.87 -2.15 19.76
CA PRO A 76 4.43 -2.02 18.36
C PRO A 76 4.84 -3.21 17.49
N THR A 77 5.95 -3.88 17.82
CA THR A 77 6.43 -5.09 17.13
C THR A 77 5.54 -6.30 17.38
N GLU A 78 4.65 -6.26 18.39
CA GLU A 78 3.65 -7.30 18.60
C GLU A 78 2.46 -7.19 17.65
N ILE A 79 2.26 -6.06 16.96
CA ILE A 79 1.16 -5.88 16.03
C ILE A 79 1.58 -6.42 14.65
N LEU A 80 0.87 -7.44 14.17
CA LEU A 80 1.10 -8.04 12.86
C LEU A 80 0.45 -7.19 11.75
N PHE A 81 -0.85 -6.95 11.85
CA PHE A 81 -1.62 -6.15 10.90
C PHE A 81 -2.92 -5.67 11.54
N CYS A 82 -3.67 -4.82 10.83
CA CYS A 82 -5.00 -4.37 11.25
C CYS A 82 -6.06 -4.73 10.22
N THR A 83 -7.26 -5.05 10.72
CA THR A 83 -8.48 -5.15 9.92
C THR A 83 -9.47 -4.08 10.36
N LEU A 84 -10.29 -3.62 9.43
CA LEU A 84 -11.33 -2.62 9.67
C LEU A 84 -12.67 -3.30 9.86
N ASN A 85 -13.42 -2.93 10.90
CA ASN A 85 -14.78 -3.37 11.19
C ASN A 85 -14.95 -4.89 11.38
N THR A 86 -13.87 -5.64 11.62
CA THR A 86 -13.92 -7.08 11.93
C THR A 86 -12.73 -7.50 12.78
N HIS A 87 -12.97 -8.32 13.80
CA HIS A 87 -11.92 -8.98 14.59
C HIS A 87 -11.40 -10.27 13.93
N LYS A 88 -12.08 -10.76 12.89
CA LYS A 88 -11.65 -11.96 12.18
C LYS A 88 -10.49 -11.63 11.25
N VAL A 89 -9.70 -12.65 10.95
CA VAL A 89 -8.66 -12.58 9.92
C VAL A 89 -9.35 -12.57 8.55
N ASP A 90 -9.79 -11.39 8.12
CA ASP A 90 -10.46 -11.16 6.85
C ASP A 90 -9.62 -10.21 6.00
N MET A 91 -8.99 -10.78 4.97
CA MET A 91 -8.08 -10.06 4.08
C MET A 91 -8.77 -9.08 3.15
N GLN A 92 -10.11 -9.14 3.03
CA GLN A 92 -10.89 -8.14 2.29
C GLN A 92 -11.07 -6.85 3.10
N LYS A 93 -11.04 -6.95 4.42
CA LYS A 93 -11.13 -5.84 5.37
C LYS A 93 -9.77 -5.46 5.94
N LEU A 94 -8.68 -5.87 5.29
CA LEU A 94 -7.32 -5.50 5.67
C LEU A 94 -7.14 -3.99 5.53
N LEU A 95 -6.45 -3.35 6.48
CA LEU A 95 -6.09 -1.95 6.38
C LEU A 95 -5.21 -1.72 5.14
N GLY A 96 -5.77 -1.06 4.12
CA GLY A 96 -5.11 -0.82 2.83
C GLY A 96 -4.54 0.58 2.63
N GLY A 97 -4.46 1.40 3.70
CA GLY A 97 -3.99 2.79 3.63
C GLY A 97 -5.11 3.83 3.80
N GLN A 98 -6.37 3.42 3.72
CA GLN A 98 -7.51 4.29 3.98
C GLN A 98 -8.29 3.82 5.21
N ILE A 99 -8.78 4.78 5.99
CA ILE A 99 -9.59 4.52 7.19
C ILE A 99 -10.79 5.47 7.18
N GLY A 100 -12.00 4.93 7.11
CA GLY A 100 -13.22 5.72 7.27
C GLY A 100 -13.30 6.34 8.67
N LEU A 101 -13.86 7.54 8.79
CA LEU A 101 -13.89 8.28 10.07
C LEU A 101 -14.58 7.55 11.22
N GLU A 102 -15.51 6.66 10.90
CA GLU A 102 -16.27 5.86 11.87
C GLU A 102 -15.76 4.42 11.97
N ASP A 103 -14.69 4.07 11.26
CA ASP A 103 -14.17 2.71 11.23
C ASP A 103 -13.63 2.27 12.59
N PHE A 104 -13.87 0.99 12.85
CA PHE A 104 -13.35 0.31 14.02
C PHE A 104 -12.09 -0.48 13.64
N ILE A 105 -10.97 -0.17 14.28
CA ILE A 105 -9.67 -0.78 13.95
C ILE A 105 -9.39 -1.98 14.86
N PHE A 106 -9.32 -3.17 14.29
CA PHE A 106 -8.94 -4.38 15.01
C PHE A 106 -7.47 -4.72 14.77
N ALA A 107 -6.67 -4.72 15.82
CA ALA A 107 -5.25 -5.05 15.76
C ALA A 107 -5.01 -6.54 16.00
N HIS A 108 -4.45 -7.22 15.00
CA HIS A 108 -4.03 -8.62 15.10
C HIS A 108 -2.62 -8.65 15.65
N VAL A 109 -2.44 -9.29 16.80
CA VAL A 109 -1.15 -9.35 17.49
C VAL A 109 -0.52 -10.73 17.35
N ARG A 110 0.81 -10.78 17.50
CA ARG A 110 1.63 -11.98 17.47
C ARG A 110 1.14 -13.00 18.49
N GLY A 111 0.89 -14.22 18.02
CA GLY A 111 0.47 -15.36 18.81
C GLY A 111 1.49 -16.50 18.76
N GLU A 112 0.99 -17.71 18.52
CA GLU A 112 1.82 -18.91 18.50
C GLU A 112 2.78 -18.90 17.29
N THR A 113 4.03 -19.29 17.54
CA THR A 113 5.02 -19.48 16.48
C THR A 113 5.08 -20.96 16.14
N LYS A 114 5.07 -21.27 14.85
CA LYS A 114 5.17 -22.62 14.33
C LYS A 114 6.21 -22.69 13.22
N GLU A 115 6.79 -23.86 13.06
CA GLU A 115 7.75 -24.14 11.99
C GLU A 115 7.15 -25.21 11.07
N VAL A 116 7.23 -24.96 9.77
CA VAL A 116 6.66 -25.85 8.75
C VAL A 116 7.74 -26.15 7.73
N GLU A 117 8.03 -27.43 7.54
CA GLU A 117 8.87 -27.90 6.44
C GLU A 117 8.03 -28.04 5.17
N VAL A 118 8.52 -27.48 4.07
CA VAL A 118 7.85 -27.47 2.77
C VAL A 118 8.80 -28.00 1.71
N THR A 119 8.38 -29.03 0.97
CA THR A 119 9.12 -29.51 -0.20
C THR A 119 8.63 -28.79 -1.45
N LYS A 120 9.53 -28.03 -2.10
CA LYS A 120 9.19 -27.25 -3.30
C LYS A 120 9.10 -28.15 -4.55
N THR A 121 7.91 -28.61 -4.90
CA THR A 121 7.69 -29.46 -6.09
C THR A 121 7.49 -28.66 -7.38
N GLU A 122 6.95 -27.45 -7.27
CA GLU A 122 6.61 -26.53 -8.38
C GLU A 122 7.31 -25.17 -8.17
N ASP A 123 7.41 -24.38 -9.24
CA ASP A 123 8.03 -23.04 -9.16
C ASP A 123 7.23 -22.08 -8.28
N ALA A 124 5.90 -22.22 -8.27
CA ALA A 124 4.98 -21.45 -7.45
C ALA A 124 4.47 -22.25 -6.26
N LEU A 125 4.63 -21.71 -5.05
CA LEU A 125 4.11 -22.32 -3.82
C LEU A 125 2.58 -22.16 -3.69
N GLY A 126 1.99 -21.22 -4.44
CA GLY A 126 0.58 -20.83 -4.34
C GLY A 126 0.27 -19.91 -3.17
N LEU A 127 1.23 -19.08 -2.79
CA LEU A 127 1.07 -18.03 -1.78
C LEU A 127 0.92 -16.67 -2.45
N THR A 128 0.04 -15.85 -1.88
CA THR A 128 0.02 -14.41 -2.13
C THR A 128 0.43 -13.70 -0.86
N ILE A 129 1.50 -12.91 -0.94
CA ILE A 129 2.12 -12.24 0.21
C ILE A 129 1.82 -10.76 0.15
N THR A 130 1.57 -10.19 1.32
CA THR A 130 1.47 -8.74 1.52
C THR A 130 2.26 -8.37 2.77
N ASP A 131 2.43 -7.08 3.05
CA ASP A 131 3.05 -6.62 4.27
C ASP A 131 2.25 -5.50 4.93
N ASN A 132 2.60 -5.21 6.17
CA ASN A 132 1.91 -4.21 6.99
C ASN A 132 2.56 -2.81 6.91
N GLY A 133 3.47 -2.58 5.96
CA GLY A 133 4.25 -1.34 5.86
C GLY A 133 5.23 -1.08 7.01
N ALA A 134 5.34 -1.99 7.98
CA ALA A 134 6.19 -1.87 9.18
C ALA A 134 7.17 -3.05 9.33
N GLY A 135 7.43 -3.79 8.25
CA GLY A 135 8.44 -4.85 8.20
C GLY A 135 7.94 -6.25 8.55
N TYR A 136 6.63 -6.48 8.63
CA TYR A 136 6.06 -7.82 8.74
C TYR A 136 5.32 -8.20 7.46
N ALA A 137 5.86 -9.20 6.77
CA ALA A 137 5.18 -9.87 5.67
C ALA A 137 4.27 -10.98 6.20
N PHE A 138 3.11 -11.15 5.57
CA PHE A 138 2.13 -12.17 5.95
C PHE A 138 1.35 -12.67 4.73
N ILE A 139 0.72 -13.82 4.91
CA ILE A 139 0.01 -14.54 3.86
C ILE A 139 -1.40 -13.94 3.69
N LYS A 140 -1.64 -13.30 2.55
CA LYS A 140 -2.95 -12.72 2.19
C LYS A 140 -3.87 -13.73 1.51
N ARG A 141 -3.32 -14.67 0.74
CA ARG A 141 -4.09 -15.72 0.06
C ARG A 141 -3.27 -17.00 -0.07
N ILE A 142 -3.99 -18.13 -0.06
CA ILE A 142 -3.45 -19.44 -0.41
C ILE A 142 -4.28 -19.96 -1.58
N LYS A 143 -3.62 -20.24 -2.71
CA LYS A 143 -4.26 -20.79 -3.91
C LYS A 143 -4.73 -22.21 -3.65
N GLU A 144 -5.98 -22.53 -4.00
CA GLU A 144 -6.52 -23.88 -3.88
C GLU A 144 -5.73 -24.88 -4.74
N GLY A 145 -5.54 -26.09 -4.20
CA GLY A 145 -4.77 -27.15 -4.87
C GLY A 145 -3.26 -26.90 -4.95
N SER A 146 -2.73 -25.80 -4.41
CA SER A 146 -1.29 -25.51 -4.36
C SER A 146 -0.52 -26.38 -3.35
N ILE A 147 0.82 -26.32 -3.40
CA ILE A 147 1.70 -27.01 -2.43
C ILE A 147 1.30 -26.67 -1.00
N ILE A 148 1.15 -25.37 -0.72
CA ILE A 148 0.83 -24.90 0.63
C ILE A 148 -0.59 -25.29 1.04
N ASN A 149 -1.56 -25.24 0.12
CA ASN A 149 -2.93 -25.66 0.41
C ASN A 149 -2.99 -27.14 0.82
N ARG A 150 -2.22 -28.01 0.17
CA ARG A 150 -2.17 -29.45 0.51
C ARG A 150 -1.56 -29.73 1.88
N LEU A 151 -0.66 -28.87 2.37
CA LEU A 151 -0.04 -29.04 3.69
C LEU A 151 -1.00 -28.78 4.85
N GLN A 152 -2.02 -27.93 4.67
CA GLN A 152 -3.01 -27.53 5.70
C GLN A 152 -2.45 -26.92 7.00
N ALA A 153 -1.13 -26.94 7.19
CA ALA A 153 -0.43 -26.37 8.35
C ALA A 153 -0.29 -24.86 8.27
N VAL A 154 -0.38 -24.26 7.07
CA VAL A 154 -0.23 -22.82 6.83
C VAL A 154 -1.60 -22.18 6.63
N CYS A 155 -1.83 -21.05 7.28
CA CYS A 155 -3.10 -20.34 7.27
C CYS A 155 -2.95 -18.94 6.69
N VAL A 156 -4.04 -18.42 6.12
CA VAL A 156 -4.15 -17.00 5.78
C VAL A 156 -4.01 -16.16 7.06
N GLY A 157 -3.23 -15.10 6.99
CA GLY A 157 -2.87 -14.22 8.11
C GLY A 157 -1.63 -14.64 8.89
N ASP A 158 -1.05 -15.82 8.61
CA ASP A 158 0.24 -16.18 9.21
C ASP A 158 1.32 -15.21 8.71
N SER A 159 2.06 -14.61 9.64
CA SER A 159 3.22 -13.78 9.34
C SER A 159 4.45 -14.64 9.14
N ILE A 160 5.20 -14.37 8.08
CA ILE A 160 6.45 -15.08 7.78
C ILE A 160 7.56 -14.35 8.53
N GLU A 161 8.23 -15.07 9.44
CA GLU A 161 9.31 -14.50 10.24
C GLU A 161 10.68 -14.91 9.72
N ALA A 162 10.83 -16.16 9.25
CA ALA A 162 12.08 -16.65 8.69
C ALA A 162 11.86 -17.72 7.60
N ILE A 163 12.83 -17.80 6.69
CA ILE A 163 12.93 -18.83 5.64
C ILE A 163 14.31 -19.48 5.79
N ASN A 164 14.40 -20.79 6.03
CA ASN A 164 15.67 -21.51 6.25
C ASN A 164 16.58 -20.82 7.28
N ASP A 165 16.05 -20.51 8.46
CA ASP A 165 16.73 -19.78 9.55
C ASP A 165 17.14 -18.33 9.26
N HIS A 166 16.94 -17.85 8.03
CA HIS A 166 17.15 -16.44 7.69
C HIS A 166 15.92 -15.62 8.06
N THR A 167 16.08 -14.73 9.04
CA THR A 167 15.04 -13.77 9.41
C THR A 167 14.73 -12.86 8.23
N ILE A 168 13.43 -12.65 7.99
CA ILE A 168 12.92 -11.74 6.95
C ILE A 168 12.18 -10.55 7.54
N VAL A 169 12.26 -10.37 8.86
CA VAL A 169 11.68 -9.18 9.53
C VAL A 169 12.37 -7.93 8.99
N GLY A 170 11.57 -6.98 8.51
CA GLY A 170 12.03 -5.77 7.85
C GLY A 170 12.00 -5.84 6.32
N CYS A 171 11.88 -7.04 5.73
CA CYS A 171 11.72 -7.19 4.29
C CYS A 171 10.31 -6.80 3.85
N ARG A 172 10.20 -6.20 2.67
CA ARG A 172 8.91 -5.96 2.01
C ARG A 172 8.38 -7.24 1.38
N HIS A 173 7.08 -7.32 1.16
CA HIS A 173 6.41 -8.51 0.61
C HIS A 173 7.00 -8.96 -0.74
N TYR A 174 7.46 -8.05 -1.59
CA TYR A 174 8.06 -8.40 -2.88
C TYR A 174 9.42 -9.10 -2.73
N GLU A 175 10.21 -8.75 -1.70
CA GLU A 175 11.49 -9.40 -1.41
C GLU A 175 11.25 -10.82 -0.92
N VAL A 176 10.28 -10.99 -0.01
CA VAL A 176 9.88 -12.29 0.53
C VAL A 176 9.36 -13.20 -0.59
N ALA A 177 8.50 -12.67 -1.46
CA ALA A 177 7.99 -13.41 -2.63
C ALA A 177 9.12 -13.82 -3.59
N ARG A 178 10.11 -12.95 -3.79
CA ARG A 178 11.30 -13.28 -4.59
C ARG A 178 12.12 -14.39 -3.95
N MET A 179 12.42 -14.29 -2.65
CA MET A 179 13.18 -15.33 -1.92
C MET A 179 12.51 -16.70 -2.04
N LEU A 180 11.19 -16.77 -1.84
CA LEU A 180 10.43 -18.02 -1.98
C LEU A 180 10.44 -18.58 -3.41
N ARG A 181 10.43 -17.70 -4.42
CA ARG A 181 10.54 -18.09 -5.83
C ARG A 181 11.92 -18.61 -6.18
N GLU A 182 12.98 -18.06 -5.59
CA GLU A 182 14.38 -18.42 -5.85
C GLU A 182 14.83 -19.69 -5.12
N LEU A 183 14.06 -20.18 -4.14
CA LEU A 183 14.36 -21.44 -3.44
C LEU A 183 14.54 -22.62 -4.43
N PRO A 184 15.51 -23.52 -4.21
CA PRO A 184 15.75 -24.67 -5.07
C PRO A 184 14.53 -25.58 -5.16
N ARG A 185 14.26 -26.07 -6.38
CA ARG A 185 13.23 -27.10 -6.60
C ARG A 185 13.69 -28.44 -6.04
N ALA A 186 12.71 -29.26 -5.66
CA ALA A 186 12.89 -30.60 -5.09
C ALA A 186 13.70 -30.65 -3.80
N GLN A 187 13.91 -29.51 -3.13
CA GLN A 187 14.53 -29.45 -1.81
C GLN A 187 13.50 -29.01 -0.76
N PRO A 188 13.57 -29.58 0.46
CA PRO A 188 12.82 -29.05 1.59
C PRO A 188 13.39 -27.70 2.01
N PHE A 189 12.52 -26.82 2.48
CA PHE A 189 12.88 -25.58 3.15
C PHE A 189 11.95 -25.36 4.34
N THR A 190 12.43 -24.63 5.35
CA THR A 190 11.66 -24.35 6.56
C THR A 190 11.06 -22.95 6.52
N LEU A 191 9.80 -22.84 6.96
CA LEU A 191 9.11 -21.58 7.19
C LEU A 191 8.84 -21.43 8.68
N ARG A 192 9.37 -20.37 9.29
CA ARG A 192 8.96 -19.96 10.63
C ARG A 192 7.82 -18.96 10.50
N LEU A 193 6.65 -19.35 10.98
CA LEU A 193 5.40 -18.63 10.85
C LEU A 193 4.88 -18.20 12.22
N VAL A 194 4.34 -17.00 12.30
CA VAL A 194 3.74 -16.45 13.51
C VAL A 194 2.26 -16.25 13.25
N GLN A 195 1.42 -16.97 13.99
CA GLN A 195 -0.02 -16.88 13.84
C GLN A 195 -0.56 -15.66 14.58
N PRO A 196 -1.58 -14.96 14.05
CA PRO A 196 -2.29 -13.96 14.84
C PRO A 196 -2.99 -14.64 16.02
N LYS A 197 -2.96 -14.01 17.20
CA LYS A 197 -3.73 -14.49 18.36
C LYS A 197 -5.21 -14.57 17.98
N LYS A 198 -5.80 -15.74 18.16
CA LYS A 198 -7.24 -15.97 18.00
C LYS A 198 -7.94 -15.74 19.34
N ALA A 199 -9.17 -15.25 19.31
CA ALA A 199 -9.97 -15.13 20.52
C ALA A 199 -10.18 -16.50 21.17
N PHE A 200 -10.19 -16.56 22.50
CA PHE A 200 -10.49 -17.76 23.28
C PHE A 200 -11.96 -18.17 23.06
N GLY A 201 -12.25 -18.84 21.95
CA GLY A 201 -13.60 -19.26 21.59
C GLY A 201 -13.69 -20.13 20.33
N GLU A 202 -12.60 -20.31 19.58
CA GLU A 202 -12.59 -21.18 18.39
C GLU A 202 -12.15 -22.62 18.67
N ARG A 203 -11.75 -22.94 19.91
CA ARG A 203 -11.60 -24.32 20.42
C ARG A 203 -12.72 -24.61 21.42
N GLY A 204 -13.85 -25.12 20.93
CA GLY A 204 -14.95 -25.60 21.77
C GLY A 204 -16.30 -24.98 21.43
N ARG A 205 -17.32 -25.83 21.37
CA ARG A 205 -18.70 -25.48 21.01
C ARG A 205 -19.26 -24.34 21.86
N GLY A 206 -19.90 -23.38 21.19
CA GLY A 206 -21.08 -22.63 21.64
C GLY A 206 -20.93 -21.77 22.90
N LEU A 207 -20.67 -20.48 22.73
CA LEU A 207 -21.28 -19.40 23.51
C LEU A 207 -21.33 -18.16 22.61
N SER A 208 -22.54 -17.80 22.20
CA SER A 208 -22.84 -16.63 21.39
C SER A 208 -22.58 -15.36 22.20
N SER A 209 -21.35 -14.85 22.13
CA SER A 209 -21.10 -13.44 22.43
C SER A 209 -21.81 -12.64 21.35
N LYS A 210 -22.95 -12.05 21.71
CA LYS A 210 -23.68 -11.12 20.84
C LYS A 210 -22.78 -9.92 20.55
N CYS A 211 -21.98 -10.01 19.49
CA CYS A 211 -21.47 -8.83 18.83
C CYS A 211 -22.68 -8.07 18.27
N PRO A 212 -22.75 -6.73 18.39
CA PRO A 212 -23.81 -5.97 17.76
C PRO A 212 -23.82 -6.30 16.27
N ALA A 213 -25.01 -6.59 15.75
CA ALA A 213 -25.22 -6.89 14.34
C ALA A 213 -24.56 -5.82 13.46
N GLU A 214 -24.03 -6.25 12.31
CA GLU A 214 -23.55 -5.39 11.22
C GLU A 214 -24.56 -4.26 10.96
N GLY A 215 -24.31 -3.13 11.61
CA GLY A 215 -24.81 -1.86 11.15
C GLY A 215 -24.13 -1.63 9.81
N ARG A 216 -24.93 -1.64 8.74
CA ARG A 216 -24.54 -1.20 7.42
C ARG A 216 -23.99 0.23 7.60
N VAL A 217 -22.68 0.36 7.77
CA VAL A 217 -22.02 1.66 7.93
C VAL A 217 -22.15 2.30 6.56
N ALA A 218 -23.12 3.21 6.43
CA ALA A 218 -23.24 4.06 5.27
C ALA A 218 -21.90 4.78 5.15
N SER A 219 -21.24 4.62 4.00
CA SER A 219 -19.97 5.26 3.67
C SER A 219 -20.08 6.76 4.00
N GLY A 220 -19.55 7.14 5.16
CA GLY A 220 -19.26 8.53 5.46
C GLY A 220 -18.24 8.93 4.42
N LYS A 221 -18.62 9.87 3.55
CA LYS A 221 -17.89 10.19 2.32
C LYS A 221 -16.42 10.53 2.56
N GLU A 222 -16.04 10.89 3.77
CA GLU A 222 -14.67 11.23 4.15
C GLU A 222 -13.90 10.02 4.72
N THR A 223 -12.71 9.78 4.18
CA THR A 223 -11.74 8.80 4.69
C THR A 223 -10.42 9.48 5.01
N LEU A 224 -9.73 8.97 6.03
CA LEU A 224 -8.35 9.34 6.34
C LEU A 224 -7.42 8.50 5.47
N ARG A 225 -6.70 9.16 4.55
CA ARG A 225 -5.67 8.52 3.72
C ARG A 225 -4.32 8.60 4.41
N LEU A 226 -3.78 7.44 4.74
CA LEU A 226 -2.41 7.22 5.20
C LEU A 226 -1.49 7.12 3.99
N ARG A 227 -0.30 7.72 4.09
CA ARG A 227 0.73 7.72 3.05
C ARG A 227 2.01 7.11 3.61
N ALA A 228 2.77 6.40 2.79
CA ALA A 228 4.13 5.98 3.13
C ALA A 228 5.06 7.18 3.33
N GLN A 229 4.85 8.27 2.58
CA GLN A 229 5.62 9.52 2.70
C GLN A 229 4.67 10.73 2.65
N GLY A 230 4.67 11.53 3.71
CA GLY A 230 3.88 12.76 3.82
C GLY A 230 2.78 12.71 4.89
N PRO A 231 2.11 13.85 5.16
CA PRO A 231 1.07 13.92 6.18
C PRO A 231 -0.22 13.24 5.70
N ALA A 232 -0.94 12.57 6.62
CA ALA A 232 -2.26 12.04 6.31
C ALA A 232 -3.25 13.15 5.92
N THR A 233 -4.08 12.88 4.93
CA THR A 233 -5.07 13.83 4.40
C THR A 233 -6.47 13.24 4.48
N LEU A 234 -7.45 14.05 4.83
CA LEU A 234 -8.86 13.73 4.64
C LEU A 234 -9.18 13.82 3.14
N GLN A 235 -9.72 12.75 2.57
CA GLN A 235 -10.14 12.70 1.17
C GLN A 235 -11.55 12.11 1.09
N GLU A 236 -12.24 12.37 -0.02
CA GLU A 236 -13.42 11.59 -0.35
C GLU A 236 -12.97 10.16 -0.66
N GLY A 237 -13.71 9.16 -0.16
CA GLY A 237 -13.38 7.75 -0.41
C GLY A 237 -13.29 7.45 -1.92
N PRO A 238 -12.49 6.45 -2.33
CA PRO A 238 -12.28 6.10 -3.73
C PRO A 238 -13.62 5.80 -4.38
N SER A 239 -13.80 6.34 -5.58
CA SER A 239 -14.94 6.05 -6.42
C SER A 239 -14.98 4.57 -6.79
N ALA A 240 -16.16 4.03 -7.11
CA ALA A 240 -16.31 2.64 -7.52
C ALA A 240 -15.38 2.25 -8.70
N THR A 241 -15.10 3.20 -9.59
CA THR A 241 -14.17 3.05 -10.70
C THR A 241 -12.71 2.96 -10.26
N GLU A 242 -12.29 3.76 -9.28
CA GLU A 242 -10.93 3.71 -8.74
C GLU A 242 -10.71 2.41 -7.95
N GLU A 243 -11.72 1.99 -7.17
CA GLU A 243 -11.66 0.73 -6.45
C GLU A 243 -11.56 -0.48 -7.40
N GLU A 244 -12.31 -0.47 -8.51
CA GLU A 244 -12.21 -1.51 -9.53
C GLU A 244 -10.84 -1.51 -10.23
N ALA A 245 -10.29 -0.33 -10.54
CA ALA A 245 -8.96 -0.20 -11.12
C ALA A 245 -7.88 -0.75 -10.18
N ALA A 246 -7.92 -0.37 -8.89
CA ALA A 246 -7.00 -0.87 -7.88
C ALA A 246 -7.07 -2.39 -7.76
N ARG A 247 -8.28 -2.98 -7.75
CA ARG A 247 -8.47 -4.44 -7.73
C ARG A 247 -7.85 -5.13 -8.95
N ARG A 248 -8.02 -4.57 -10.16
CA ARG A 248 -7.43 -5.12 -11.39
C ARG A 248 -5.91 -5.09 -11.37
N VAL A 249 -5.31 -4.03 -10.82
CA VAL A 249 -3.84 -3.93 -10.63
C VAL A 249 -3.37 -5.00 -9.66
N ASP A 250 -4.06 -5.14 -8.53
CA ASP A 250 -3.75 -6.14 -7.50
C ASP A 250 -3.85 -7.58 -8.05
N ASP A 251 -4.84 -7.86 -8.90
CA ASP A 251 -5.00 -9.17 -9.55
C ASP A 251 -3.86 -9.47 -10.54
N LEU A 252 -3.38 -8.44 -11.26
CA LEU A 252 -2.22 -8.57 -12.15
C LEU A 252 -0.94 -8.86 -11.35
N LEU A 253 -0.71 -8.10 -10.26
CA LEU A 253 0.42 -8.32 -9.36
C LEU A 253 0.39 -9.72 -8.73
N GLU A 254 -0.80 -10.20 -8.35
CA GLU A 254 -0.96 -11.56 -7.83
C GLU A 254 -0.62 -12.59 -8.90
N SER A 255 -1.12 -12.43 -10.12
CA SER A 255 -0.88 -13.37 -11.22
C SER A 255 0.59 -13.44 -11.65
N TYR A 256 1.30 -12.30 -11.65
CA TYR A 256 2.67 -12.22 -12.15
C TYR A 256 3.71 -12.43 -11.04
N MET A 257 3.44 -11.93 -9.84
CA MET A 257 4.41 -11.85 -8.75
C MET A 257 3.98 -12.54 -7.45
N GLY A 258 2.74 -12.98 -7.32
CA GLY A 258 2.25 -13.58 -6.08
C GLY A 258 2.24 -12.59 -4.91
N ILE A 259 2.02 -11.31 -5.19
CA ILE A 259 1.95 -10.25 -4.18
C ILE A 259 0.70 -9.40 -4.38
N ARG A 260 0.26 -8.72 -3.32
CA ARG A 260 -0.73 -7.63 -3.39
C ARG A 260 -0.27 -6.48 -2.52
N ASP A 261 -0.39 -5.26 -3.04
CA ASP A 261 -0.03 -4.03 -2.35
C ASP A 261 -1.12 -2.98 -2.60
N SER A 262 -1.93 -2.75 -1.58
CA SER A 262 -3.07 -1.84 -1.66
C SER A 262 -2.65 -0.37 -1.80
N GLU A 263 -1.41 -0.02 -1.41
CA GLU A 263 -0.92 1.35 -1.55
C GLU A 263 -0.49 1.66 -2.99
N LEU A 264 0.04 0.66 -3.73
CA LEU A 264 0.51 0.84 -5.11
C LEU A 264 -0.63 1.07 -6.13
N GLY A 265 -1.82 0.52 -5.87
CA GLY A 265 -2.97 0.67 -6.77
C GLY A 265 -3.60 2.07 -6.77
N GLU A 266 -3.41 2.85 -5.70
CA GLU A 266 -4.16 4.09 -5.46
C GLU A 266 -3.41 5.38 -5.86
N ASP A 267 -2.11 5.29 -6.13
CA ASP A 267 -1.27 6.43 -6.55
C ASP A 267 -1.11 6.55 -8.08
N GLY A 268 -1.57 5.56 -8.84
CA GLY A 268 -1.52 5.55 -10.30
C GLY A 268 -2.59 6.40 -11.01
N GLY A 269 -3.59 6.89 -10.27
CA GLY A 269 -4.75 7.62 -10.81
C GLY A 269 -4.63 9.14 -10.89
N GLY A 270 -3.46 9.72 -10.57
CA GLY A 270 -3.26 11.15 -10.72
C GLY A 270 -3.19 11.54 -12.19
N ASP A 271 -4.12 12.39 -12.64
CA ASP A 271 -4.23 13.02 -13.96
C ASP A 271 -2.87 13.14 -14.68
N ARG A 272 -2.55 12.12 -15.48
CA ARG A 272 -1.59 12.27 -16.57
C ARG A 272 -2.45 12.53 -17.80
N GLU A 273 -2.57 13.80 -18.15
CA GLU A 273 -3.08 14.20 -19.45
C GLU A 273 -2.47 13.31 -20.52
N HIS A 274 -3.35 12.63 -21.26
CA HIS A 274 -3.00 11.85 -22.43
C HIS A 274 -2.23 12.78 -23.40
N PRO A 275 -0.99 12.48 -23.80
CA PRO A 275 -0.42 13.18 -24.93
C PRO A 275 -1.26 12.83 -26.16
N ASP A 276 -1.89 13.86 -26.72
CA ASP A 276 -2.73 13.84 -27.91
C ASP A 276 -2.04 13.04 -29.04
N PRO A 277 -2.70 12.01 -29.63
CA PRO A 277 -2.13 11.31 -30.78
C PRO A 277 -2.20 12.24 -32.00
N GLY A 278 -1.10 12.96 -32.24
CA GLY A 278 -0.94 13.78 -33.44
C GLY A 278 -1.20 13.00 -34.74
N PRO A 279 -1.75 13.66 -35.78
CA PRO A 279 -2.30 12.96 -36.93
C PRO A 279 -1.22 12.21 -37.74
N LEU A 280 -1.48 10.92 -37.99
CA LEU A 280 -0.71 10.08 -38.90
C LEU A 280 -0.63 10.71 -40.29
N GLN A 281 0.55 11.19 -40.66
CA GLN A 281 0.85 11.57 -42.03
C GLN A 281 1.22 10.31 -42.83
N LYS A 282 0.32 9.88 -43.74
CA LYS A 282 0.60 8.87 -44.76
C LYS A 282 1.62 9.43 -45.77
N GLY A 283 2.90 9.09 -45.60
CA GLY A 283 3.95 9.30 -46.59
C GLY A 283 4.15 8.06 -47.46
N ARG A 284 3.97 8.21 -48.77
CA ARG A 284 4.16 7.18 -49.82
C ARG A 284 5.64 6.87 -50.05
N GLY A 285 5.93 5.59 -50.29
CA GLY A 285 6.81 5.07 -51.36
C GLY A 285 8.31 5.34 -51.31
N GLY A 286 9.12 4.28 -51.47
CA GLY A 286 10.49 4.41 -51.95
C GLY A 286 11.50 3.40 -51.40
N ASP A 287 11.69 2.33 -52.17
CA ASP A 287 12.96 1.66 -52.49
C ASP A 287 13.68 0.71 -51.51
N ALA A 288 13.93 -0.46 -52.10
CA ALA A 288 14.72 -1.57 -51.61
C ALA A 288 16.24 -1.29 -51.62
N LYS A 289 16.92 -1.87 -50.63
CA LYS A 289 18.31 -2.39 -50.60
C LYS A 289 18.53 -2.87 -49.16
N GLY A 290 18.52 -4.17 -48.87
CA GLY A 290 19.61 -5.10 -49.18
C GLY A 290 20.59 -5.14 -48.01
N TRP A 291 20.38 -6.04 -47.05
CA TRP A 291 21.40 -6.39 -46.05
C TRP A 291 21.46 -7.91 -45.92
N GLY A 292 22.60 -8.44 -46.39
CA GLY A 292 22.92 -9.85 -46.42
C GLY A 292 23.27 -10.41 -45.05
N LEU A 293 23.02 -11.72 -44.94
CA LEU A 293 23.54 -12.59 -43.90
C LEU A 293 25.07 -12.51 -43.82
N LEU A 294 25.59 -12.42 -42.60
CA LEU A 294 26.92 -12.95 -42.27
C LEU A 294 26.86 -13.67 -40.92
N SER A 295 26.85 -14.99 -41.02
CA SER A 295 27.14 -15.96 -39.97
C SER A 295 28.60 -15.85 -39.54
N GLY A 296 28.87 -15.86 -38.24
CA GLY A 296 30.22 -15.87 -37.67
C GLY A 296 30.31 -16.77 -36.45
N HIS A 297 30.90 -17.95 -36.63
CA HIS A 297 31.25 -18.93 -35.61
C HIS A 297 32.38 -18.44 -34.67
N GLY A 298 32.36 -18.92 -33.43
CA GLY A 298 33.48 -18.95 -32.48
C GLY A 298 32.96 -18.80 -31.04
N GLY A 299 32.91 -19.79 -30.16
CA GLY A 299 33.80 -20.94 -29.98
C GLY A 299 34.93 -20.59 -29.00
N ARG A 300 34.66 -20.58 -27.68
CA ARG A 300 35.57 -21.03 -26.58
C ARG A 300 35.07 -20.65 -25.17
N SER A 301 34.92 -21.66 -24.34
CA SER A 301 35.04 -21.73 -22.87
C SER A 301 35.61 -23.15 -22.60
N PRO A 302 36.35 -23.48 -21.50
CA PRO A 302 36.48 -22.76 -20.23
C PRO A 302 37.94 -22.59 -19.74
N ARG A 303 38.15 -21.69 -18.76
CA ARG A 303 39.32 -21.74 -17.87
C ARG A 303 38.86 -21.96 -16.44
N SER A 304 39.34 -23.07 -15.90
CA SER A 304 39.28 -23.50 -14.51
C SER A 304 39.97 -22.50 -13.59
N TRP A 305 39.30 -22.16 -12.48
CA TRP A 305 39.94 -21.60 -11.30
C TRP A 305 39.93 -22.67 -10.22
N GLY A 306 41.08 -23.35 -10.08
CA GLY A 306 41.38 -24.12 -8.89
C GLY A 306 41.99 -23.18 -7.86
N PHE A 307 41.36 -23.07 -6.68
CA PHE A 307 41.99 -22.47 -5.52
C PHE A 307 42.08 -23.53 -4.41
N THR A 308 43.33 -23.82 -4.06
CA THR A 308 43.82 -24.80 -3.09
C THR A 308 43.49 -24.40 -1.65
N ARG A 309 43.09 -25.41 -0.86
CA ARG A 309 43.15 -25.43 0.62
C ARG A 309 44.57 -25.15 1.13
N ARG A 310 44.69 -24.19 2.06
CA ARG A 310 45.63 -24.13 3.20
C ARG A 310 44.86 -23.35 4.28
N GLY A 311 44.58 -23.83 5.49
CA GLY A 311 45.39 -24.67 6.36
C GLY A 311 46.29 -23.78 7.21
N TRP A 312 45.75 -23.17 8.27
CA TRP A 312 46.57 -22.63 9.36
C TRP A 312 45.86 -22.78 10.71
N GLU A 313 46.52 -23.59 11.54
CA GLU A 313 46.32 -23.79 12.96
C GLU A 313 46.83 -22.56 13.75
N GLY A 314 46.42 -22.50 15.01
CA GLY A 314 46.59 -21.34 15.89
C GLY A 314 48.00 -21.13 16.44
N ALA A 315 48.17 -19.95 17.02
CA ALA A 315 49.07 -19.69 18.15
C ALA A 315 48.66 -18.37 18.83
N HIS A 316 48.53 -18.45 20.17
CA HIS A 316 48.33 -17.41 21.19
C HIS A 316 46.92 -16.88 21.45
#